data_AF-A0A2T7NE61-F1
#
_entry.id   AF-A0A2T7NE61-F1
#
_cell.length_a   1.000
_cell.length_b   1.000
_cell.length_c   1.000
_cell.angle_alpha   90.00
_cell.angle_beta   90.00
_cell.angle_gamma   90.00
#
_symmetry.space_group_name_H-M   'P 1'
#
loop_
_entity.id
_entity.type
_entity.pdbx_description
1 polymer ?
#
loop_
_entity_poly.entity_id
_entity_poly.type
_entity_poly.pdbx_seq_one_letter_code
_entity_poly.pdbx_strand_id
1 'polypeptide(L)'
;MLCWLLPLLVVVCLGVMDHYGIYNVGYATGGQCYIGTCSSILWLMIVPMSATFLFNFSCYVFALSTIVHTSKMLRHATISSQGGPNLADKRRLLVYIRITLIMGLTWAFYFAAVFVPLIELWIVNIVLNSSQGLYFLISFVLKRRVRIMLRDRFSNLRLCKSG
;
A
#
# COMPACT_ATOMS: atom_id res chain seq x y z
N MET A 1 14.07 -3.01 -10.10
CA MET A 1 15.23 -3.46 -9.32
C MET A 1 15.33 -2.76 -7.98
N LEU A 2 15.13 -1.44 -7.91
CA LEU A 2 15.13 -0.66 -6.66
C LEU A 2 14.24 -1.24 -5.54
N CYS A 3 13.03 -1.71 -5.84
CA CYS A 3 12.10 -2.25 -4.84
C CYS A 3 12.56 -3.54 -4.14
N TRP A 4 13.56 -4.24 -4.68
CA TRP A 4 14.08 -5.49 -4.13
C TRP A 4 15.51 -5.33 -3.62
N LEU A 5 16.36 -4.65 -4.39
CA LEU A 5 17.75 -4.44 -4.03
C LEU A 5 17.90 -3.54 -2.81
N LEU A 6 17.06 -2.49 -2.70
CA LEU A 6 17.15 -1.55 -1.59
C LEU A 6 16.76 -2.21 -0.25
N PRO A 7 15.63 -2.91 -0.12
CA PRO A 7 15.32 -3.64 1.12
C PRO A 7 16.35 -4.73 1.43
N LEU A 8 16.81 -5.48 0.41
CA LEU A 8 17.83 -6.51 0.61
C LEU A 8 19.11 -5.91 1.17
N LEU A 9 19.60 -4.83 0.58
CA LEU A 9 20.82 -4.15 1.01
C LEU A 9 20.68 -3.63 2.44
N VAL A 10 19.57 -2.98 2.77
CA VAL A 10 19.31 -2.49 4.13
C VAL A 10 19.29 -3.63 5.15
N VAL A 11 18.55 -4.70 4.88
CA VAL A 11 18.43 -5.85 5.81
C VAL A 11 19.78 -6.58 5.97
N VAL A 12 20.52 -6.81 4.88
CA VAL A 12 21.82 -7.46 4.93
C VAL A 12 22.83 -6.62 5.70
N CYS A 13 22.91 -5.31 5.43
CA CYS A 13 23.81 -4.43 6.17
C CYS A 13 23.50 -4.42 7.67
N LEU A 14 22.23 -4.30 8.05
CA LEU A 14 21.83 -4.30 9.46
C LEU A 14 22.09 -5.64 10.15
N GLY A 15 21.84 -6.75 9.46
CA GLY A 15 22.15 -8.09 9.99
C GLY A 15 23.65 -8.31 10.19
N VAL A 16 24.49 -7.81 9.28
CA VAL A 16 25.95 -7.84 9.42
C VAL A 16 26.40 -6.96 10.59
N MET A 17 25.88 -5.74 10.70
CA MET A 17 26.22 -4.83 11.80
C MET A 17 25.79 -5.37 13.16
N ASP A 18 24.65 -6.05 13.24
CA ASP A 18 24.17 -6.71 14.46
C ASP A 18 25.06 -7.92 14.82
N HIS A 19 25.43 -8.74 13.81
CA HIS A 19 26.31 -9.90 14.01
C HIS A 19 27.70 -9.53 14.55
N TYR A 20 28.29 -8.44 14.06
CA TYR A 20 29.59 -7.94 14.52
C TYR A 20 29.50 -7.01 15.74
N GLY A 21 28.30 -6.81 16.31
CA GLY A 21 28.10 -5.96 17.50
C GLY A 21 28.33 -4.47 17.27
N ILE A 22 28.32 -4.01 16.01
CA ILE A 22 28.50 -2.60 15.64
C ILE A 22 27.24 -1.79 15.95
N TYR A 23 26.06 -2.40 15.72
CA TYR A 23 24.77 -1.79 16.03
C TYR A 23 23.80 -2.87 16.50
N ASN A 24 23.31 -2.73 17.74
CA ASN A 24 22.39 -3.70 18.32
C ASN A 24 20.96 -3.45 17.78
N VAL A 25 20.58 -4.23 16.78
CA VAL A 25 19.21 -4.26 16.27
C VAL A 25 18.30 -4.96 17.28
N GLY A 26 18.86 -5.95 17.98
CA GLY A 26 18.17 -6.72 19.00
C GLY A 26 17.29 -7.81 18.39
N TYR A 27 17.74 -8.42 17.29
CA TYR A 27 17.08 -9.61 16.76
C TYR A 27 17.07 -10.72 17.83
N ALA A 28 15.95 -11.44 17.96
CA ALA A 28 15.79 -12.53 18.92
C ALA A 28 15.94 -12.14 20.40
N THR A 29 15.97 -10.85 20.73
CA THR A 29 16.11 -10.40 22.12
C THR A 29 14.85 -10.74 22.92
N GLY A 30 15.02 -11.37 24.09
CA GLY A 30 13.89 -11.79 24.94
C GLY A 30 13.08 -12.97 24.39
N GLY A 31 13.64 -13.77 23.48
CA GLY A 31 12.98 -14.94 22.89
C GLY A 31 11.90 -14.60 21.85
N GLN A 32 11.80 -13.34 21.44
CA GLN A 32 10.88 -12.87 20.40
C GLN A 32 11.60 -12.83 19.06
N CYS A 33 11.07 -13.50 18.02
CA CYS A 33 11.58 -13.42 16.65
C CYS A 33 11.22 -12.08 15.97
N TYR A 34 11.60 -10.97 16.58
CA TYR A 34 11.30 -9.61 16.16
C TYR A 34 12.44 -8.64 16.53
N ILE A 35 12.37 -7.40 16.02
CA ILE A 35 13.29 -6.32 16.36
C ILE A 35 13.03 -5.90 17.82
N GLY A 36 13.99 -6.13 18.71
CA GLY A 36 13.81 -5.95 20.15
C GLY A 36 14.13 -4.55 20.69
N THR A 37 14.84 -3.71 19.93
CA THR A 37 15.26 -2.38 20.42
C THR A 37 14.36 -1.26 19.91
N CYS A 38 13.99 -0.33 20.81
CA CYS A 38 13.18 0.85 20.45
C CYS A 38 13.84 1.70 19.35
N SER A 39 15.17 1.86 19.40
CA SER A 39 15.93 2.61 18.39
C SER A 39 15.77 2.00 17.01
N SER A 40 15.87 0.67 16.90
CA SER A 40 15.74 -0.01 15.62
C SER A 40 14.32 -0.01 15.09
N ILE A 41 13.32 -0.18 15.96
CA ILE A 41 11.90 -0.04 15.55
C ILE A 41 11.65 1.38 15.01
N LEU A 42 12.18 2.40 15.68
CA LEU A 42 12.03 3.78 15.25
C LEU A 42 12.62 4.01 13.86
N TRP A 43 13.90 3.65 13.66
CA TRP A 43 14.61 3.96 12.42
C TRP A 43 14.24 3.02 11.25
N LEU A 44 13.95 1.75 11.52
CA LEU A 44 13.72 0.74 10.47
C LEU A 44 12.26 0.59 10.08
N MET A 45 11.33 0.91 10.98
CA MET A 45 9.90 0.83 10.71
C MET A 45 9.23 2.20 10.74
N ILE A 46 9.30 2.92 11.86
CA ILE A 46 8.47 4.12 12.06
C ILE A 46 8.87 5.24 11.10
N VAL A 47 10.15 5.56 10.98
CA VAL A 47 10.65 6.64 10.11
C VAL A 47 10.33 6.40 8.62
N PRO A 48 10.70 5.26 7.99
CA PRO A 48 10.42 5.06 6.57
C PRO A 48 8.92 4.98 6.27
N MET A 49 8.13 4.41 7.17
CA MET A 49 6.69 4.26 6.96
C MET A 49 5.92 5.55 7.22
N SER A 50 6.34 6.36 8.20
CA SER A 50 5.79 7.71 8.39
C SER A 50 6.11 8.63 7.22
N ALA A 51 7.35 8.60 6.69
CA ALA A 51 7.71 9.34 5.48
C ALA A 51 6.84 8.94 4.28
N THR A 52 6.65 7.64 4.08
CA THR A 52 5.79 7.10 3.02
C THR A 52 4.33 7.50 3.21
N PHE A 53 3.84 7.47 4.45
CA PHE A 53 2.48 7.89 4.79
C PHE A 53 2.25 9.37 4.50
N LEU A 54 3.15 10.25 4.96
CA LEU A 54 3.08 11.69 4.72
C LEU A 54 3.11 12.01 3.22
N PHE A 55 4.01 11.37 2.47
CA PHE A 55 4.08 11.53 1.02
C PHE A 55 2.75 11.12 0.34
N ASN A 56 2.24 9.93 0.67
CA ASN A 56 0.99 9.43 0.12
C ASN A 56 -0.20 10.32 0.48
N PHE A 57 -0.24 10.86 1.70
CA PHE A 57 -1.28 11.79 2.15
C PHE A 57 -1.23 13.11 1.38
N SER A 58 -0.05 13.69 1.19
CA SER A 58 0.12 14.90 0.36
C SER A 58 -0.34 14.66 -1.08
N CYS A 59 0.03 13.53 -1.69
CA CYS A 59 -0.45 13.15 -3.01
C CYS A 59 -1.99 12.98 -3.06
N TYR A 60 -2.59 12.43 -2.00
CA TYR A 60 -4.04 12.28 -1.90
C TYR A 60 -4.76 13.63 -1.80
N VAL A 61 -4.27 14.54 -0.96
CA VAL A 61 -4.81 15.90 -0.85
C VAL A 61 -4.70 16.64 -2.17
N PHE A 62 -3.56 16.52 -2.86
CA PHE A 62 -3.38 17.09 -4.19
C PHE A 62 -4.36 16.49 -5.20
N ALA A 63 -4.47 15.16 -5.27
CA ALA A 63 -5.39 14.47 -6.16
C ALA A 63 -6.86 14.86 -5.92
N LEU A 64 -7.28 14.92 -4.66
CA LEU A 64 -8.62 15.39 -4.29
C LEU A 64 -8.85 16.83 -4.71
N SER A 65 -7.88 17.71 -4.44
CA SER A 65 -7.97 19.13 -4.79
C SER A 65 -8.09 19.29 -6.30
N THR A 66 -7.33 18.54 -7.08
CA THR A 66 -7.46 18.49 -8.55
C THR A 66 -8.84 18.01 -8.96
N ILE A 67 -9.36 16.90 -8.41
CA ILE A 67 -10.73 16.42 -8.75
C ILE A 67 -11.78 17.49 -8.43
N VAL A 68 -11.72 18.08 -7.23
CA VAL A 68 -12.69 19.08 -6.79
C VAL A 68 -12.61 20.31 -7.69
N HIS A 69 -11.40 20.80 -7.99
CA HIS A 69 -11.20 21.94 -8.88
C HIS A 69 -11.67 21.65 -10.31
N THR A 70 -11.29 20.51 -10.88
CA THR A 70 -11.72 20.09 -12.22
C THR A 70 -13.23 19.85 -12.28
N SER A 71 -13.85 19.29 -11.25
CA SER A 71 -15.31 19.07 -11.19
C SER A 71 -16.08 20.38 -11.09
N LYS A 72 -15.57 21.37 -10.32
CA LYS A 72 -16.11 22.73 -10.28
C LYS A 72 -15.97 23.45 -11.63
N MET A 73 -14.81 23.33 -12.28
CA MET A 73 -14.59 23.88 -13.62
C MET A 73 -15.47 23.20 -14.68
N LEU A 74 -15.65 21.87 -14.64
CA LEU A 74 -16.51 21.16 -15.59
C LEU A 74 -17.99 21.56 -15.43
N ARG A 75 -18.44 21.85 -14.19
CA ARG A 75 -19.79 22.38 -13.92
C ARG A 75 -20.00 23.77 -14.49
N HIS A 76 -18.97 24.60 -14.54
CA HIS A 76 -19.00 25.94 -15.15
C HIS A 76 -18.75 25.90 -16.68
N ALA A 77 -18.02 24.91 -17.18
CA ALA A 77 -17.63 24.78 -18.58
C ALA A 77 -18.59 23.92 -19.43
N THR A 78 -19.78 23.59 -18.92
CA THR A 78 -20.85 22.90 -19.69
C THR A 78 -21.38 23.70 -20.90
N ILE A 79 -20.73 24.82 -21.26
CA ILE A 79 -21.03 25.61 -22.46
C ILE A 79 -20.02 25.37 -23.60
N SER A 80 -18.80 24.88 -23.34
CA SER A 80 -17.83 24.71 -24.44
C SER A 80 -16.68 23.74 -24.14
N SER A 81 -16.43 22.89 -25.13
CA SER A 81 -15.22 22.10 -25.41
C SER A 81 -15.12 20.65 -24.89
N GLN A 82 -14.86 19.77 -25.86
CA GLN A 82 -14.72 18.32 -25.78
C GLN A 82 -13.37 17.89 -25.17
N GLY A 83 -13.22 17.98 -23.85
CA GLY A 83 -11.96 17.59 -23.21
C GLY A 83 -12.12 17.06 -21.78
N GLY A 84 -13.12 16.20 -21.54
CA GLY A 84 -13.28 15.59 -20.22
C GLY A 84 -12.05 14.74 -19.82
N PRO A 85 -11.66 14.70 -18.53
CA PRO A 85 -10.52 13.89 -18.08
C PRO A 85 -10.69 12.44 -18.52
N ASN A 86 -9.67 11.93 -19.22
CA ASN A 86 -9.66 10.62 -19.85
C ASN A 86 -10.07 9.56 -18.83
N LEU A 87 -10.98 8.62 -19.20
CA LEU A 87 -11.49 7.60 -18.27
C LEU A 87 -10.34 6.77 -17.64
N ALA A 88 -9.24 6.63 -18.36
CA ALA A 88 -7.99 6.03 -17.90
C ALA A 88 -7.36 6.77 -16.71
N ASP A 89 -7.35 8.11 -16.73
CA ASP A 89 -6.73 8.95 -15.71
C ASP A 89 -7.55 8.92 -14.42
N LYS A 90 -8.88 8.99 -14.53
CA LYS A 90 -9.78 8.81 -13.38
C LYS A 90 -9.56 7.46 -12.70
N ARG A 91 -9.38 6.39 -13.48
CA ARG A 91 -9.15 5.05 -12.96
C ARG A 91 -7.79 4.92 -12.27
N ARG A 92 -6.74 5.55 -12.81
CA ARG A 92 -5.40 5.60 -12.19
C ARG A 92 -5.44 6.35 -10.87
N LEU A 93 -6.11 7.50 -10.86
CA LEU A 93 -6.29 8.31 -9.66
C LEU A 93 -7.02 7.55 -8.55
N LEU A 94 -8.08 6.82 -8.91
CA LEU A 94 -8.85 6.02 -7.97
C LEU A 94 -8.04 4.85 -7.38
N VAL A 95 -7.10 4.30 -8.15
CA VAL A 95 -6.13 3.32 -7.65
C VAL A 95 -5.17 3.97 -6.64
N TYR A 96 -4.64 5.16 -6.92
CA TYR A 96 -3.76 5.86 -5.97
C TYR A 96 -4.47 6.21 -4.67
N ILE A 97 -5.69 6.75 -4.73
CA ILE A 97 -6.52 7.04 -3.55
C ILE A 97 -6.69 5.78 -2.70
N ARG A 98 -7.03 4.66 -3.34
CA ARG A 98 -7.21 3.37 -2.66
C ARG A 98 -5.94 2.90 -1.95
N ILE A 99 -4.79 3.02 -2.61
CA ILE A 99 -3.49 2.65 -2.04
C ILE A 99 -3.17 3.55 -0.83
N THR A 100 -3.36 4.87 -0.96
CA THR A 100 -3.12 5.83 0.13
C THR A 100 -4.03 5.56 1.32
N LEU A 101 -5.33 5.35 1.11
CA LEU A 101 -6.26 5.11 2.21
C LEU A 101 -5.90 3.84 2.97
N ILE A 102 -5.49 2.78 2.27
CA ILE A 102 -5.22 1.48 2.91
C ILE A 102 -3.91 1.49 3.65
N MET A 103 -2.82 1.95 3.00
CA MET A 103 -1.56 2.13 3.71
C MET A 103 -1.74 3.13 4.85
N GLY A 104 -2.47 4.21 4.62
CA GLY A 104 -2.65 5.25 5.61
C GLY A 104 -3.47 4.85 6.82
N LEU A 105 -4.61 4.17 6.63
CA LEU A 105 -5.44 3.70 7.73
C LEU A 105 -4.69 2.70 8.59
N THR A 106 -4.08 1.69 7.97
CA THR A 106 -3.34 0.65 8.71
C THR A 106 -2.21 1.24 9.55
N TRP A 107 -1.40 2.12 8.96
CA TRP A 107 -0.30 2.77 9.68
C TRP A 107 -0.77 3.77 10.75
N ALA A 108 -1.90 4.46 10.53
CA ALA A 108 -2.50 5.31 11.55
C ALA A 108 -2.92 4.51 12.79
N PHE A 109 -3.51 3.32 12.62
CA PHE A 109 -3.84 2.43 13.75
C PHE A 109 -2.59 1.91 14.45
N TYR A 110 -1.54 1.55 13.70
CA TYR A 110 -0.26 1.15 14.30
C TYR A 110 0.33 2.28 15.16
N PHE A 111 0.42 3.50 14.64
CA PHE A 111 0.93 4.64 15.39
C PHE A 111 0.06 4.93 16.63
N ALA A 112 -1.26 4.89 16.49
CA ALA A 112 -2.17 5.03 17.63
C ALA A 112 -1.91 3.95 18.69
N ALA A 113 -1.68 2.70 18.30
CA ALA A 113 -1.40 1.59 19.21
C ALA A 113 -0.05 1.74 19.95
N VAL A 114 0.92 2.42 19.34
CA VAL A 114 2.21 2.73 19.96
C VAL A 114 2.09 3.83 21.02
N PHE A 115 1.27 4.86 20.79
CA PHE A 115 1.11 5.99 21.73
C PHE A 115 0.00 5.78 22.77
N VAL A 116 -0.97 4.92 22.49
CA VAL A 116 -2.13 4.67 23.34
C VAL A 116 -2.09 3.21 23.81
N PRO A 117 -2.09 2.94 25.14
CA PRO A 117 -1.98 1.60 25.69
C PRO A 117 -3.31 0.83 25.64
N LEU A 118 -3.92 0.74 24.44
CA LEU A 118 -5.14 -0.02 24.20
C LEU A 118 -4.85 -1.21 23.31
N ILE A 119 -5.07 -2.42 23.85
CA ILE A 119 -4.87 -3.69 23.12
C ILE A 119 -5.76 -3.77 21.86
N GLU A 120 -6.94 -3.15 21.91
CA GLU A 120 -7.88 -3.11 20.78
C GLU A 120 -7.25 -2.49 19.52
N LEU A 121 -6.42 -1.46 19.68
CA LEU A 121 -5.73 -0.82 18.55
C LEU A 121 -4.72 -1.77 17.89
N TRP A 122 -4.03 -2.60 18.69
CA TRP A 122 -3.14 -3.63 18.18
C TRP A 122 -3.91 -4.70 17.42
N ILE A 123 -5.05 -5.17 17.96
CA ILE A 123 -5.91 -6.16 17.29
C ILE A 123 -6.41 -5.61 15.95
N VAL A 124 -6.94 -4.40 15.93
CA VAL A 124 -7.41 -3.74 14.70
C VAL A 124 -6.27 -3.62 13.68
N ASN A 125 -5.09 -3.16 14.12
CA ASN A 125 -3.92 -3.07 13.24
C ASN A 125 -3.52 -4.44 12.66
N ILE A 126 -3.50 -5.50 13.47
CA ILE A 126 -3.17 -6.87 13.02
C ILE A 126 -4.18 -7.36 11.98
N VAL A 127 -5.48 -7.18 12.22
CA VAL A 127 -6.54 -7.58 11.29
C VAL A 127 -6.46 -6.80 9.97
N LEU A 128 -6.25 -5.48 10.04
CA LEU A 128 -6.09 -4.63 8.86
C LEU A 128 -4.86 -5.01 8.04
N ASN A 129 -3.71 -5.23 8.69
CA ASN A 129 -2.49 -5.70 7.99
C ASN A 129 -2.72 -7.07 7.34
N SER A 130 -3.33 -8.01 8.05
CA SER A 130 -3.54 -9.38 7.55
C SER A 130 -4.52 -9.41 6.36
N SER A 131 -5.54 -8.54 6.37
CA SER A 131 -6.51 -8.43 5.28
C SER A 131 -6.00 -7.63 4.07
N GLN A 132 -4.88 -6.91 4.21
CA GLN A 132 -4.34 -6.05 3.16
C GLN A 132 -3.97 -6.82 1.90
N GLY A 133 -3.42 -8.04 2.03
CA GLY A 133 -3.11 -8.91 0.90
C GLY A 133 -4.37 -9.33 0.12
N LEU A 134 -5.45 -9.68 0.83
CA LEU A 134 -6.74 -10.02 0.22
C LEU A 134 -7.32 -8.84 -0.55
N TYR A 135 -7.20 -7.63 0.01
CA TYR A 135 -7.62 -6.41 -0.69
C TYR A 135 -6.88 -6.24 -2.02
N PHE A 136 -5.55 -6.40 -2.02
CA PHE A 136 -4.75 -6.26 -3.24
C PHE A 136 -5.17 -7.30 -4.29
N LEU A 137 -5.40 -8.55 -3.87
CA LEU A 137 -5.89 -9.60 -4.75
C LEU A 137 -7.24 -9.23 -5.40
N ILE A 138 -8.21 -8.77 -4.61
CA ILE A 138 -9.52 -8.38 -5.14
C ILE A 138 -9.40 -7.17 -6.08
N SER A 139 -8.63 -6.17 -5.67
CA SER A 139 -8.56 -4.88 -6.37
C SER A 139 -7.76 -4.94 -7.66
N PHE A 140 -6.70 -5.75 -7.72
CA PHE A 140 -5.79 -5.81 -8.86
C PHE A 140 -5.99 -7.04 -9.73
N VAL A 141 -6.24 -8.21 -9.14
CA VAL A 141 -6.30 -9.50 -9.85
C VAL A 141 -7.73 -9.86 -10.24
N LEU A 142 -8.69 -9.82 -9.31
CA LEU A 142 -10.07 -10.28 -9.55
C LEU A 142 -10.95 -9.30 -10.35
N LYS A 143 -10.36 -8.57 -11.29
CA LYS A 143 -11.06 -7.61 -12.16
C LYS A 143 -11.96 -8.33 -13.17
N ARG A 144 -13.10 -7.71 -13.51
CA ARG A 144 -14.05 -8.23 -14.53
C ARG A 144 -13.35 -8.60 -15.85
N ARG A 145 -12.42 -7.76 -16.32
CA ARG A 145 -11.62 -8.03 -17.53
C ARG A 145 -10.84 -9.35 -17.44
N VAL A 146 -10.20 -9.61 -16.30
CA VAL A 146 -9.43 -10.84 -16.08
C VAL A 146 -10.35 -12.05 -16.08
N ARG A 147 -11.53 -11.95 -15.45
CA ARG A 147 -12.52 -13.03 -15.44
C ARG A 147 -13.07 -13.36 -16.84
N ILE A 148 -13.30 -12.34 -17.68
CA ILE A 148 -13.72 -12.51 -19.08
C ILE A 148 -12.63 -13.22 -19.86
N MET A 149 -11.38 -12.74 -19.78
CA MET A 149 -10.23 -13.38 -20.45
C MET A 149 -10.05 -14.85 -20.03
N LEU A 150 -10.25 -15.15 -18.74
CA LEU A 150 -10.18 -16.51 -18.23
C LEU A 150 -11.29 -17.39 -18.81
N ARG A 151 -12.53 -16.87 -18.83
CA ARG A 151 -13.69 -17.55 -19.41
C ARG A 151 -13.47 -17.85 -20.89
N ASP A 152 -13.00 -16.89 -21.66
CA ASP A 152 -12.76 -17.04 -23.11
C ASP A 152 -11.70 -18.11 -23.37
N ARG A 153 -10.59 -18.13 -22.61
CA ARG A 153 -9.59 -19.20 -22.72
C ARG A 153 -10.17 -20.58 -22.40
N PHE A 154 -10.95 -20.72 -21.32
CA PHE A 154 -11.55 -22.00 -20.97
C PHE A 154 -12.59 -22.47 -21.99
N SER A 155 -13.36 -21.54 -22.59
CA SER A 155 -14.29 -21.86 -23.67
C SER A 155 -13.56 -22.38 -24.91
N ASN A 156 -12.50 -21.69 -25.33
CA ASN A 156 -11.70 -22.10 -26.49
C ASN A 156 -10.98 -23.44 -26.29
N LEU A 157 -10.52 -23.72 -25.07
CA LEU A 157 -9.93 -25.02 -24.72
C LEU A 157 -10.96 -26.17 -24.78
N ARG A 158 -12.21 -25.91 -24.38
CA ARG A 158 -13.29 -26.91 -24.52
C ARG A 158 -13.62 -27.19 -25.98
N LEU A 159 -13.65 -26.16 -26.83
CA LEU A 159 -13.89 -26.33 -28.27
C LEU A 159 -12.77 -27.13 -28.95
N CYS A 160 -11.50 -26.86 -28.63
CA CYS A 160 -10.37 -27.59 -29.21
C CYS A 160 -10.25 -29.04 -28.76
N LYS A 161 -10.88 -29.42 -27.63
CA LYS A 161 -10.92 -30.80 -27.14
C LYS A 161 -12.05 -31.63 -27.78
N SER A 162 -13.00 -30.97 -28.46
CA SER A 162 -14.22 -31.60 -28.99
C SER A 162 -14.21 -31.79 -30.51
N GLY A 163 -13.15 -31.38 -31.20
CA GLY A 163 -12.91 -31.64 -32.63
C GLY A 163 -11.66 -32.49 -32.80
#